data_AF-A0A1F0UK02-F1
#
_entry.id   AF-A0A1F0UK02-F1
#
_cell.length_a   1.000
_cell.length_b   1.000
_cell.length_c   1.000
_cell.angle_alpha   90.00
_cell.angle_beta   90.00
_cell.angle_gamma   90.00
#
_symmetry.space_group_name_H-M   'P 1'
#
loop_
_entity.id
_entity.type
_entity.pdbx_description
1 polymer ?
#
loop_
_entity_poly.entity_id
_entity_poly.type
_entity_poly.pdbx_seq_one_letter_code
_entity_poly.pdbx_strand_id
1 'polypeptide(L)'
;MKKNTLLYILASVICIGTMTGCADEKLSPNSVITADKRTPTPLDLWLDRYYVSTYNINFKYRYEDIESDMNYYTVPASYQMAIKMANLVKYSCLEAFDEVAGPDFTKANFPKLIYLTGNWEYKNNGTFILGTAEGGKKILLAGTNFIDQFIQSAEDINTYYLKTVYHEFTHILNQTKPYSADFKLVTGSGYVADKWSESPYANTNYCYEHGFISAYAQHSDVEDFAEMFSIYVTSSPKKWNAWLDIANAKGQKDNILTKLDYVRNYMRESWNIDIDKLRDVYLRREDDIVKGKVDLTNISL
;
A
#
# COMPACT_ATOMS: atom_id res chain seq x y z
N MET A 1 53.76 50.35 -12.13
CA MET A 1 53.49 51.20 -13.33
C MET A 1 54.01 50.46 -14.55
N LYS A 2 53.14 50.25 -15.57
CA LYS A 2 53.39 50.20 -17.04
C LYS A 2 54.57 49.32 -17.53
N LYS A 3 54.51 48.52 -18.60
CA LYS A 3 53.53 48.28 -19.66
C LYS A 3 54.11 47.15 -20.53
N ASN A 4 53.22 46.29 -21.04
CA ASN A 4 53.14 45.78 -22.42
C ASN A 4 54.40 45.76 -23.31
N THR A 5 54.73 44.60 -23.88
CA THR A 5 54.96 44.41 -25.34
C THR A 5 54.97 42.89 -25.64
N LEU A 6 53.93 42.29 -26.23
CA LEU A 6 53.66 42.16 -27.68
C LEU A 6 54.86 41.63 -28.50
N LEU A 7 54.83 40.32 -28.83
CA LEU A 7 55.30 39.63 -30.05
C LEU A 7 55.17 38.12 -29.71
N TYR A 8 54.36 37.29 -30.37
CA TYR A 8 54.27 37.09 -31.80
C TYR A 8 52.84 36.74 -32.25
N ILE A 9 52.39 37.52 -33.23
CA ILE A 9 51.24 37.25 -34.09
C ILE A 9 51.75 36.47 -35.31
N LEU A 10 51.22 35.28 -35.54
CA LEU A 10 51.13 34.58 -36.83
C LEU A 10 50.09 33.46 -36.59
N ALA A 11 48.92 33.35 -37.21
CA ALA A 11 48.43 33.86 -38.47
C ALA A 11 46.96 34.26 -38.34
N SER A 12 46.63 35.35 -39.02
CA SER A 12 45.30 35.91 -39.20
C SER A 12 44.54 35.24 -40.34
N VAL A 13 43.20 35.30 -40.22
CA VAL A 13 42.16 35.20 -41.27
C VAL A 13 41.63 33.78 -41.57
N ILE A 14 40.43 33.50 -41.04
CA ILE A 14 39.15 33.25 -41.77
C ILE A 14 38.07 33.22 -40.65
N CYS A 15 37.38 34.33 -40.40
CA CYS A 15 36.06 34.68 -40.96
C CYS A 15 34.94 33.64 -40.70
N ILE A 16 34.13 33.96 -39.68
CA ILE A 16 32.65 34.00 -39.67
C ILE A 16 31.88 32.67 -39.88
N GLY A 17 31.07 32.34 -38.86
CA GLY A 17 29.99 31.34 -38.89
C GLY A 17 30.30 30.18 -37.93
N THR A 18 29.53 29.84 -36.92
CA THR A 18 28.11 30.08 -36.64
C THR A 18 27.91 30.05 -35.12
N MET A 19 27.29 31.08 -34.56
CA MET A 19 26.56 30.90 -33.30
C MET A 19 25.29 30.12 -33.65
N THR A 20 25.37 28.79 -33.71
CA THR A 20 24.17 27.97 -33.60
C THR A 20 23.76 28.02 -32.14
N GLY A 21 22.94 29.01 -31.79
CA GLY A 21 22.04 28.84 -30.65
C GLY A 21 21.30 27.51 -30.86
N CYS A 22 21.13 26.74 -29.78
CA CYS A 22 20.28 25.56 -29.81
C CYS A 22 19.00 25.94 -30.53
N ALA A 23 18.80 25.39 -31.73
CA ALA A 23 17.50 25.46 -32.36
C ALA A 23 16.55 24.83 -31.35
N ASP A 24 15.56 25.60 -30.90
CA ASP A 24 14.47 25.04 -30.12
C ASP A 24 13.98 23.81 -30.87
N GLU A 25 14.23 22.62 -30.30
CA GLU A 25 13.65 21.39 -30.81
C GLU A 25 12.15 21.61 -30.77
N LYS A 26 11.56 21.80 -31.95
CA LYS A 26 10.12 21.91 -32.08
C LYS A 26 9.54 20.64 -31.48
N LEU A 27 8.81 20.81 -30.38
CA LEU A 27 8.03 19.73 -29.78
C LEU A 27 7.26 19.03 -30.90
N SER A 28 7.42 17.70 -30.97
CA SER A 28 6.69 16.87 -31.92
C SER A 28 5.21 17.25 -31.90
N PRO A 29 4.57 17.52 -33.05
CA PRO A 29 3.14 17.81 -33.11
C PRO A 29 2.30 16.58 -32.73
N ASN A 30 2.92 15.40 -32.67
CA ASN A 30 2.29 14.20 -32.11
C ASN A 30 2.36 14.26 -30.59
N SER A 31 1.20 14.31 -29.95
CA SER A 31 1.07 14.07 -28.51
C SER A 31 1.79 12.77 -28.14
N VAL A 32 2.72 12.85 -27.18
CA VAL A 32 3.28 11.66 -26.51
C VAL A 32 2.22 10.90 -25.72
N ILE A 33 1.09 11.55 -25.41
CA ILE A 33 -0.11 10.88 -24.89
C ILE A 33 -0.84 10.27 -26.09
N THR A 34 -0.52 9.02 -26.38
CA THR A 34 -1.36 8.17 -27.22
C THR A 34 -2.54 7.72 -26.37
N ALA A 35 -3.77 8.04 -26.79
CA ALA A 35 -4.93 7.33 -26.25
C ALA A 35 -4.70 5.84 -26.54
N ASP A 36 -4.68 5.00 -25.50
CA ASP A 36 -4.40 3.58 -25.64
C ASP A 36 -5.43 2.99 -26.62
N LYS A 37 -5.01 2.69 -27.85
CA LYS A 37 -5.86 2.23 -28.96
C LYS A 37 -6.26 0.76 -28.79
N ARG A 38 -6.48 0.33 -27.55
CA ARG A 38 -6.77 -1.06 -27.22
C ARG A 38 -8.27 -1.26 -27.11
N THR A 39 -8.73 -2.34 -27.70
CA THR A 39 -10.08 -2.83 -27.51
C THR A 39 -10.27 -3.19 -26.03
N PRO A 40 -11.28 -2.64 -25.33
CA PRO A 40 -11.56 -2.99 -23.96
C PRO A 40 -11.78 -4.50 -23.80
N THR A 41 -11.12 -5.09 -22.81
CA THR A 41 -11.32 -6.47 -22.39
C THR A 41 -12.57 -6.57 -21.49
N PRO A 42 -13.11 -7.77 -21.26
CA PRO A 42 -14.17 -7.96 -20.27
C PRO A 42 -13.80 -7.42 -18.87
N LEU A 43 -12.54 -7.58 -18.44
CA LEU A 43 -12.07 -7.04 -17.17
C LEU A 43 -12.07 -5.51 -17.17
N ASP A 44 -11.72 -4.84 -18.28
CA ASP A 44 -11.75 -3.37 -18.35
C ASP A 44 -13.17 -2.82 -18.14
N LEU A 45 -14.16 -3.44 -18.79
CA LEU A 45 -15.56 -3.05 -18.66
C LEU A 45 -16.09 -3.32 -17.23
N TRP A 46 -15.63 -4.42 -16.62
CA TRP A 46 -15.96 -4.76 -15.25
C TRP A 46 -15.34 -3.79 -14.23
N LEU A 47 -14.06 -3.43 -14.40
CA LEU A 47 -13.39 -2.43 -13.59
C LEU A 47 -14.01 -1.04 -13.78
N ASP A 48 -14.38 -0.67 -14.99
CA ASP A 48 -15.07 0.60 -15.25
C ASP A 48 -16.38 0.70 -14.44
N ARG A 49 -17.19 -0.37 -14.43
CA ARG A 49 -18.44 -0.39 -13.67
C ARG A 49 -18.19 -0.42 -12.16
N TYR A 50 -17.39 -1.38 -11.67
CA TYR A 50 -17.33 -1.70 -10.25
C TYR A 50 -16.24 -0.96 -9.47
N TYR A 51 -15.27 -0.35 -10.14
CA TYR A 51 -14.19 0.43 -9.53
C TYR A 51 -14.27 1.91 -9.90
N VAL A 52 -14.24 2.24 -11.20
CA VAL A 52 -14.20 3.64 -11.66
C VAL A 52 -15.53 4.33 -11.40
N SER A 53 -16.63 3.78 -11.93
CA SER A 53 -17.97 4.38 -11.82
C SER A 53 -18.50 4.34 -10.37
N THR A 54 -18.20 3.28 -9.62
CA THR A 54 -18.67 3.15 -8.23
C THR A 54 -17.82 3.97 -7.25
N TYR A 55 -16.49 3.91 -7.34
CA TYR A 55 -15.60 4.43 -6.30
C TYR A 55 -14.62 5.51 -6.75
N ASN A 56 -14.57 5.82 -8.05
CA ASN A 56 -13.51 6.62 -8.66
C ASN A 56 -12.12 6.06 -8.37
N ILE A 57 -11.98 4.73 -8.45
CA ILE A 57 -10.70 4.02 -8.27
C ILE A 57 -10.25 3.51 -9.63
N ASN A 58 -9.05 3.88 -10.04
CA ASN A 58 -8.40 3.29 -11.21
C ASN A 58 -7.65 2.03 -10.77
N PHE A 59 -8.10 0.86 -11.21
CA PHE A 59 -7.44 -0.41 -10.94
C PHE A 59 -6.61 -0.82 -12.15
N LYS A 60 -5.30 -0.64 -12.07
CA LYS A 60 -4.36 -0.89 -13.15
C LYS A 60 -3.68 -2.25 -12.96
N TYR A 61 -3.91 -3.15 -13.90
CA TYR A 61 -3.28 -4.47 -13.94
C TYR A 61 -2.32 -4.67 -15.11
N ARG A 62 -2.38 -3.78 -16.11
CA ARG A 62 -1.42 -3.76 -17.21
C ARG A 62 -0.18 -3.03 -16.75
N TYR A 63 0.97 -3.54 -17.16
CA TYR A 63 2.24 -2.91 -16.88
C TYR A 63 2.33 -1.54 -17.55
N GLU A 64 2.66 -0.53 -16.75
CA GLU A 64 2.96 0.84 -17.18
C GLU A 64 4.26 1.27 -16.50
N ASP A 65 5.29 1.61 -17.29
CA ASP A 65 6.62 2.00 -16.78
C ASP A 65 6.56 3.14 -15.75
N ILE A 66 5.59 4.05 -15.89
CA ILE A 66 5.42 5.21 -14.99
C ILE A 66 4.93 4.81 -13.61
N GLU A 67 4.34 3.63 -13.46
CA GLU A 67 3.78 3.14 -12.19
C GLU A 67 4.71 2.14 -11.48
N SER A 68 5.79 1.71 -12.12
CA SER A 68 6.82 0.85 -11.52
C SER A 68 7.96 1.67 -10.91
N ASP A 69 8.47 1.22 -9.76
CA ASP A 69 9.75 1.71 -9.26
C ASP A 69 10.88 1.08 -10.10
N MET A 70 11.61 1.93 -10.82
CA MET A 70 12.70 1.56 -11.73
C MET A 70 13.87 0.84 -11.03
N ASN A 71 13.90 0.82 -9.69
CA ASN A 71 14.85 0.03 -8.92
C ASN A 71 14.51 -1.47 -8.88
N TYR A 72 13.31 -1.86 -9.30
CA TYR A 72 12.84 -3.24 -9.28
C TYR A 72 12.51 -3.77 -10.67
N TYR A 73 12.85 -5.04 -10.92
CA TYR A 73 12.32 -5.78 -12.06
C TYR A 73 10.87 -6.17 -11.76
N THR A 74 9.94 -5.55 -12.47
CA THR A 74 8.51 -5.83 -12.31
C THR A 74 7.98 -6.59 -13.52
N VAL A 75 7.21 -7.65 -13.27
CA VAL A 75 6.49 -8.40 -14.30
C VAL A 75 5.00 -8.07 -14.20
N PRO A 76 4.27 -8.02 -15.32
CA PRO A 76 2.83 -7.77 -15.28
C PRO A 76 2.09 -8.86 -14.51
N ALA A 77 1.01 -8.47 -13.84
CA ALA A 77 0.00 -9.41 -13.38
C ALA A 77 -0.64 -10.12 -14.58
N SER A 78 -0.73 -11.44 -14.53
CA SER A 78 -1.46 -12.21 -15.53
C SER A 78 -2.96 -11.90 -15.43
N TYR A 79 -3.64 -11.92 -16.58
CA TYR A 79 -5.04 -11.50 -16.68
C TYR A 79 -5.98 -12.21 -15.70
N GLN A 80 -5.83 -13.53 -15.54
CA GLN A 80 -6.66 -14.32 -14.63
C GLN A 80 -6.39 -13.98 -13.16
N MET A 81 -5.13 -13.71 -12.80
CA MET A 81 -4.77 -13.35 -11.42
C MET A 81 -5.20 -11.92 -11.11
N ALA A 82 -5.17 -11.02 -12.09
CA ALA A 82 -5.73 -9.67 -11.97
C ALA A 82 -7.24 -9.69 -11.69
N ILE A 83 -8.00 -10.55 -12.38
CA ILE A 83 -9.44 -10.76 -12.09
C ILE A 83 -9.63 -11.18 -10.63
N LYS A 84 -8.89 -12.20 -10.18
CA LYS A 84 -8.99 -12.71 -8.80
C LYS A 84 -8.66 -11.64 -7.77
N MET A 85 -7.59 -10.87 -8.01
CA MET A 85 -7.18 -9.79 -7.11
C MET A 85 -8.22 -8.66 -7.05
N ALA A 86 -8.79 -8.27 -8.20
CA ALA A 86 -9.83 -7.26 -8.24
C ALA A 86 -11.10 -7.72 -7.48
N ASN A 87 -11.56 -8.96 -7.69
CA ASN A 87 -12.69 -9.48 -6.92
C ASN A 87 -12.37 -9.60 -5.42
N LEU A 88 -11.15 -10.01 -5.05
CA LEU A 88 -10.70 -10.13 -3.66
C LEU A 88 -10.74 -8.77 -2.95
N VAL A 89 -10.11 -7.74 -3.53
CA VAL A 89 -10.07 -6.40 -2.93
C VAL A 89 -11.46 -5.79 -2.86
N LYS A 90 -12.27 -5.91 -3.93
CA LYS A 90 -13.65 -5.41 -3.93
C LYS A 90 -14.47 -6.03 -2.81
N TYR A 91 -14.50 -7.36 -2.73
CA TYR A 91 -15.35 -8.09 -1.79
C TYR A 91 -14.89 -7.92 -0.34
N SER A 92 -13.60 -8.08 -0.07
CA SER A 92 -13.10 -8.11 1.32
C SER A 92 -12.73 -6.76 1.89
N CYS A 93 -12.51 -5.75 1.04
CA CYS A 93 -12.12 -4.42 1.50
C CYS A 93 -13.18 -3.38 1.18
N LEU A 94 -13.40 -3.06 -0.11
CA LEU A 94 -14.29 -1.95 -0.51
C LEU A 94 -15.71 -2.16 0.03
N GLU A 95 -16.29 -3.32 -0.22
CA GLU A 95 -17.64 -3.64 0.25
C GLU A 95 -17.73 -3.85 1.76
N ALA A 96 -16.63 -4.25 2.42
CA ALA A 96 -16.59 -4.35 3.87
C ALA A 96 -16.69 -2.96 4.53
N PHE A 97 -15.98 -1.98 3.98
CA PHE A 97 -16.12 -0.59 4.39
C PHE A 97 -17.47 0.00 4.01
N ASP A 98 -18.01 -0.31 2.83
CA ASP A 98 -19.36 0.15 2.45
C ASP A 98 -20.43 -0.34 3.44
N GLU A 99 -20.33 -1.59 3.90
CA GLU A 99 -21.29 -2.18 4.85
C GLU A 99 -21.23 -1.52 6.24
N VAL A 100 -20.05 -1.05 6.66
CA VAL A 100 -19.82 -0.54 8.02
C VAL A 100 -19.93 0.98 8.07
N ALA A 101 -19.33 1.67 7.11
CA ALA A 101 -19.14 3.11 7.05
C ALA A 101 -20.01 3.79 5.98
N GLY A 102 -20.65 3.01 5.11
CA GLY A 102 -21.41 3.51 3.96
C GLY A 102 -20.52 3.78 2.74
N PRO A 103 -21.07 3.70 1.52
CA PRO A 103 -20.29 3.82 0.28
C PRO A 103 -19.67 5.20 0.08
N ASP A 104 -20.22 6.24 0.68
CA ASP A 104 -19.68 7.59 0.59
C ASP A 104 -18.33 7.72 1.33
N PHE A 105 -18.14 6.97 2.43
CA PHE A 105 -16.85 6.89 3.11
C PHE A 105 -15.78 6.30 2.19
N THR A 106 -16.07 5.14 1.58
CA THR A 106 -15.13 4.45 0.68
C THR A 106 -14.80 5.32 -0.53
N LYS A 107 -15.82 5.90 -1.19
CA LYS A 107 -15.64 6.83 -2.32
C LYS A 107 -14.77 8.04 -1.96
N ALA A 108 -14.95 8.61 -0.78
CA ALA A 108 -14.22 9.81 -0.37
C ALA A 108 -12.76 9.51 -0.01
N ASN A 109 -12.50 8.40 0.69
CA ASN A 109 -11.22 8.20 1.36
C ASN A 109 -10.32 7.13 0.73
N PHE A 110 -10.88 6.16 -0.01
CA PHE A 110 -10.08 5.09 -0.58
C PHE A 110 -9.15 5.63 -1.69
N PRO A 111 -7.89 5.14 -1.77
CA PRO A 111 -6.93 5.58 -2.78
C PRO A 111 -7.46 5.45 -4.21
N LYS A 112 -7.07 6.40 -5.06
CA LYS A 112 -7.59 6.55 -6.42
C LYS A 112 -6.87 5.70 -7.46
N LEU A 113 -5.80 5.03 -7.05
CA LEU A 113 -5.05 4.10 -7.87
C LEU A 113 -4.75 2.83 -7.08
N ILE A 114 -5.08 1.68 -7.66
CA ILE A 114 -4.53 0.38 -7.27
C ILE A 114 -3.70 -0.12 -8.44
N TYR A 115 -2.45 -0.48 -8.21
CA TYR A 115 -1.55 -0.98 -9.24
C TYR A 115 -1.09 -2.40 -8.88
N LEU A 116 -1.16 -3.32 -9.84
CA LEU A 116 -0.73 -4.71 -9.62
C LEU A 116 0.65 -4.97 -10.21
N THR A 117 1.50 -5.63 -9.45
CA THR A 117 2.71 -6.29 -9.97
C THR A 117 2.61 -7.80 -9.77
N GLY A 118 3.11 -8.54 -10.76
CA GLY A 118 3.01 -9.99 -10.80
C GLY A 118 3.98 -10.68 -9.84
N ASN A 119 5.18 -10.14 -9.67
CA ASN A 119 6.21 -10.64 -8.76
C ASN A 119 6.23 -9.87 -7.44
N TRP A 120 6.89 -10.45 -6.44
CA TRP A 120 7.29 -9.74 -5.23
C TRP A 120 8.47 -8.80 -5.52
N GLU A 121 8.49 -7.65 -4.86
CA GLU A 121 9.61 -6.71 -4.88
C GLU A 121 10.38 -6.85 -3.57
N TYR A 122 11.68 -7.15 -3.61
CA TYR A 122 12.48 -7.43 -2.42
C TYR A 122 13.38 -6.24 -2.07
N LYS A 123 13.29 -5.75 -0.83
CA LYS A 123 14.21 -4.76 -0.27
C LYS A 123 15.56 -5.41 0.05
N ASN A 124 16.59 -4.58 0.15
CA ASN A 124 17.97 -5.01 0.45
C ASN A 124 18.10 -5.74 1.81
N ASN A 125 17.18 -5.51 2.75
CA ASN A 125 17.15 -6.19 4.04
C ASN A 125 16.42 -7.57 3.99
N GLY A 126 16.09 -8.08 2.80
CA GLY A 126 15.43 -9.37 2.60
C GLY A 126 13.92 -9.37 2.81
N THR A 127 13.35 -8.24 3.27
CA THR A 127 11.89 -8.06 3.34
C THR A 127 11.34 -7.80 1.95
N PHE A 128 10.06 -8.11 1.72
CA PHE A 128 9.41 -7.86 0.44
C PHE A 128 8.30 -6.83 0.60
N ILE A 129 8.13 -5.99 -0.43
CA ILE A 129 7.07 -5.01 -0.53
C ILE A 129 5.80 -5.77 -0.90
N LEU A 130 4.84 -5.74 0.02
CA LEU A 130 3.49 -6.22 -0.22
C LEU A 130 2.63 -5.12 -0.86
N GLY A 131 2.95 -3.87 -0.53
CA GLY A 131 2.37 -2.66 -1.07
C GLY A 131 3.07 -1.41 -0.55
N THR A 132 2.83 -0.29 -1.21
CA THR A 132 3.25 1.05 -0.80
C THR A 132 2.14 2.05 -1.11
N ALA A 133 1.93 3.00 -0.20
CA ALA A 133 1.16 4.21 -0.45
C ALA A 133 2.05 5.40 -0.78
N GLU A 134 2.33 5.62 -2.06
CA GLU A 134 2.99 6.85 -2.52
C GLU A 134 2.04 8.04 -2.37
N GLY A 135 2.30 8.89 -1.36
CA GLY A 135 1.57 10.15 -1.12
C GLY A 135 0.07 9.98 -0.91
N GLY A 136 -0.36 8.81 -0.42
CA GLY A 136 -1.75 8.48 -0.12
C GLY A 136 -2.67 8.31 -1.35
N LYS A 137 -2.11 8.20 -2.56
CA LYS A 137 -2.90 8.15 -3.81
C LYS A 137 -2.96 6.77 -4.45
N LYS A 138 -2.00 5.91 -4.15
CA LYS A 138 -1.77 4.63 -4.82
C LYS A 138 -1.65 3.51 -3.80
N ILE A 139 -2.16 2.32 -4.09
CA ILE A 139 -1.78 1.08 -3.42
C ILE A 139 -1.14 0.20 -4.47
N LEU A 140 0.13 -0.15 -4.27
CA LEU A 140 0.77 -1.24 -4.99
C LEU A 140 0.35 -2.59 -4.36
N LEU A 141 -0.02 -3.57 -5.17
CA LEU A 141 -0.24 -4.96 -4.74
C LEU A 141 0.70 -5.87 -5.52
N ALA A 142 1.78 -6.25 -4.85
CA ALA A 142 2.81 -7.11 -5.42
C ALA A 142 2.44 -8.59 -5.31
N GLY A 143 3.17 -9.43 -6.07
CA GLY A 143 2.99 -10.88 -6.01
C GLY A 143 1.62 -11.37 -6.49
N THR A 144 0.94 -10.60 -7.34
CA THR A 144 -0.39 -10.95 -7.83
C THR A 144 -0.41 -12.32 -8.53
N ASN A 145 0.68 -12.71 -9.22
CA ASN A 145 0.73 -13.99 -9.92
C ASN A 145 0.77 -15.21 -8.98
N PHE A 146 0.91 -14.99 -7.66
CA PHE A 146 0.91 -16.04 -6.64
C PHE A 146 -0.43 -16.18 -5.91
N ILE A 147 -1.46 -15.40 -6.28
CA ILE A 147 -2.73 -15.36 -5.53
C ILE A 147 -3.36 -16.75 -5.36
N ASP A 148 -3.28 -17.64 -6.35
CA ASP A 148 -3.80 -19.01 -6.26
C ASP A 148 -3.15 -19.86 -5.17
N GLN A 149 -1.89 -19.57 -4.84
CA GLN A 149 -1.16 -20.26 -3.78
C GLN A 149 -1.63 -19.80 -2.39
N PHE A 150 -2.10 -18.56 -2.28
CA PHE A 150 -2.33 -17.88 -1.01
C PHE A 150 -3.80 -17.57 -0.71
N ILE A 151 -4.74 -17.87 -1.62
CA ILE A 151 -6.19 -17.80 -1.35
C ILE A 151 -6.76 -19.03 -0.65
N GLN A 152 -5.92 -20.02 -0.33
CA GLN A 152 -6.35 -21.29 0.24
C GLN A 152 -6.66 -21.20 1.74
N SER A 153 -6.14 -20.19 2.43
CA SER A 153 -6.35 -20.00 3.86
C SER A 153 -6.47 -18.51 4.22
N ALA A 154 -7.24 -18.22 5.27
CA ALA A 154 -7.34 -16.88 5.84
C ALA A 154 -5.96 -16.32 6.23
N GLU A 155 -5.09 -17.17 6.79
CA GLU A 155 -3.76 -16.75 7.21
C GLU A 155 -2.90 -16.29 6.03
N ASP A 156 -2.91 -17.02 4.93
CA ASP A 156 -2.17 -16.65 3.72
C ASP A 156 -2.75 -15.39 3.07
N ILE A 157 -4.07 -15.31 2.90
CA ILE A 157 -4.73 -14.13 2.32
C ILE A 157 -4.34 -12.86 3.09
N ASN A 158 -4.38 -12.93 4.42
CA ASN A 158 -4.01 -11.81 5.28
C ASN A 158 -2.53 -11.48 5.14
N THR A 159 -1.66 -12.48 5.25
CA THR A 159 -0.20 -12.29 5.25
C THR A 159 0.28 -11.65 3.95
N TYR A 160 -0.29 -12.04 2.81
CA TYR A 160 0.22 -11.64 1.51
C TYR A 160 -0.56 -10.49 0.86
N TYR A 161 -1.82 -10.25 1.23
CA TYR A 161 -2.64 -9.26 0.52
C TYR A 161 -3.47 -8.37 1.44
N LEU A 162 -4.47 -8.92 2.14
CA LEU A 162 -5.54 -8.08 2.70
C LEU A 162 -5.09 -7.23 3.89
N LYS A 163 -4.23 -7.75 4.79
CA LYS A 163 -3.67 -6.93 5.88
C LYS A 163 -2.94 -5.71 5.33
N THR A 164 -2.21 -5.86 4.22
CA THR A 164 -1.48 -4.76 3.58
C THR A 164 -2.43 -3.70 3.05
N VAL A 165 -3.52 -4.08 2.38
CA VAL A 165 -4.53 -3.11 1.91
C VAL A 165 -5.08 -2.28 3.08
N TYR A 166 -5.42 -2.93 4.20
CA TYR A 166 -5.91 -2.24 5.39
C TYR A 166 -4.84 -1.34 6.05
N HIS A 167 -3.58 -1.79 6.06
CA HIS A 167 -2.45 -1.02 6.57
C HIS A 167 -2.25 0.26 5.75
N GLU A 168 -2.12 0.15 4.43
CA GLU A 168 -1.93 1.31 3.54
C GLU A 168 -3.13 2.25 3.57
N PHE A 169 -4.35 1.72 3.67
CA PHE A 169 -5.54 2.57 3.80
C PHE A 169 -5.54 3.35 5.12
N THR A 170 -5.02 2.77 6.21
CA THR A 170 -4.91 3.47 7.50
C THR A 170 -3.97 4.68 7.39
N HIS A 171 -2.85 4.55 6.67
CA HIS A 171 -1.96 5.68 6.40
C HIS A 171 -2.69 6.84 5.73
N ILE A 172 -3.58 6.55 4.76
CA ILE A 172 -4.37 7.58 4.06
C ILE A 172 -5.37 8.26 4.99
N LEU A 173 -6.05 7.49 5.83
CA LEU A 173 -6.95 8.05 6.84
C LEU A 173 -6.16 8.98 7.78
N ASN A 174 -5.03 8.52 8.29
CA ASN A 174 -4.17 9.28 9.21
C ASN A 174 -3.62 10.57 8.57
N GLN A 175 -3.28 10.54 7.28
CA GLN A 175 -2.88 11.73 6.54
C GLN A 175 -4.03 12.74 6.35
N THR A 176 -5.27 12.25 6.21
CA THR A 176 -6.46 13.09 6.01
C THR A 176 -6.96 13.69 7.32
N LYS A 177 -6.99 12.88 8.39
CA LYS A 177 -7.33 13.30 9.76
C LYS A 177 -6.28 12.69 10.71
N PRO A 178 -5.36 13.50 11.26
CA PRO A 178 -4.32 12.97 12.13
C PRO A 178 -4.88 12.30 13.39
N TYR A 179 -4.27 11.18 13.81
CA TYR A 179 -4.50 10.56 15.11
C TYR A 179 -3.76 11.33 16.22
N SER A 180 -4.10 11.06 17.49
CA SER A 180 -3.47 11.75 18.63
C SER A 180 -1.98 11.45 18.71
N ALA A 181 -1.17 12.50 18.88
CA ALA A 181 0.26 12.37 19.12
C ALA A 181 0.60 11.64 20.44
N ASP A 182 -0.37 11.45 21.33
CA ASP A 182 -0.19 10.69 22.57
C ASP A 182 -0.05 9.18 22.32
N PHE A 183 -0.52 8.67 21.18
CA PHE A 183 -0.39 7.26 20.81
C PHE A 183 1.06 6.78 20.90
N LYS A 184 2.01 7.57 20.36
CA LYS A 184 3.43 7.22 20.36
C LYS A 184 4.02 7.12 21.76
N LEU A 185 3.41 7.77 22.77
CA LEU A 185 3.92 7.77 24.14
C LEU A 185 3.70 6.42 24.83
N VAL A 186 2.74 5.60 24.37
CA VAL A 186 2.44 4.28 24.96
C VAL A 186 3.67 3.35 24.91
N THR A 187 4.45 3.40 23.84
CA THR A 187 5.73 2.67 23.69
C THR A 187 6.84 3.58 23.18
N GLY A 188 6.93 4.81 23.71
CA GLY A 188 7.76 5.87 23.12
C GLY A 188 9.25 5.57 22.98
N SER A 189 9.82 4.73 23.85
CA SER A 189 11.22 4.30 23.76
C SER A 189 11.43 3.01 22.97
N GLY A 190 10.36 2.39 22.46
CA GLY A 190 10.39 1.09 21.80
C GLY A 190 10.51 1.15 20.27
N TYR A 191 10.47 2.34 19.66
CA TYR A 191 10.61 2.51 18.21
C TYR A 191 12.08 2.47 17.79
N VAL A 192 12.37 1.71 16.74
CA VAL A 192 13.74 1.32 16.34
C VAL A 192 14.06 1.60 14.88
N ALA A 193 13.16 2.29 14.17
CA ALA A 193 13.29 2.59 12.75
C ALA A 193 13.63 1.31 11.97
N ASP A 194 14.59 1.38 11.04
CA ASP A 194 14.92 0.28 10.12
C ASP A 194 15.49 -0.99 10.79
N LYS A 195 15.81 -0.94 12.09
CA LYS A 195 16.30 -2.12 12.83
C LYS A 195 15.20 -3.13 13.17
N TRP A 196 13.93 -2.82 12.92
CA TRP A 196 12.78 -3.68 13.27
C TRP A 196 12.90 -5.11 12.71
N SER A 197 13.60 -5.29 11.58
CA SER A 197 13.83 -6.58 10.91
C SER A 197 15.10 -7.30 11.37
N GLU A 198 15.84 -6.75 12.33
CA GLU A 198 17.08 -7.31 12.88
C GLU A 198 16.86 -7.90 14.27
N SER A 199 17.78 -8.77 14.72
CA SER A 199 17.77 -9.24 16.12
C SER A 199 18.10 -8.09 17.07
N PRO A 200 17.40 -7.95 18.22
CA PRO A 200 16.39 -8.87 18.74
C PRO A 200 14.95 -8.58 18.28
N TYR A 201 14.71 -7.48 17.58
CA TYR A 201 13.39 -6.95 17.23
C TYR A 201 12.55 -7.88 16.35
N ALA A 202 13.21 -8.65 15.47
CA ALA A 202 12.60 -9.66 14.62
C ALA A 202 12.47 -11.06 15.28
N ASN A 203 12.96 -11.24 16.51
CA ASN A 203 12.87 -12.53 17.18
C ASN A 203 11.40 -12.86 17.50
N THR A 204 11.07 -14.15 17.48
CA THR A 204 9.75 -14.65 17.85
C THR A 204 9.31 -14.05 19.19
N ASN A 205 8.09 -13.52 19.21
CA ASN A 205 7.43 -12.90 20.36
C ASN A 205 8.00 -11.57 20.86
N TYR A 206 9.20 -11.15 20.43
CA TYR A 206 9.85 -9.94 20.97
C TYR A 206 8.92 -8.72 20.95
N CYS A 207 8.20 -8.50 19.84
CA CYS A 207 7.24 -7.40 19.73
C CYS A 207 6.16 -7.44 20.82
N TYR A 208 5.49 -8.58 21.03
CA TYR A 208 4.45 -8.73 22.07
C TYR A 208 5.02 -8.52 23.47
N GLU A 209 6.24 -9.03 23.69
CA GLU A 209 6.97 -8.88 24.95
C GLU A 209 7.40 -7.43 25.25
N HIS A 210 7.24 -6.51 24.29
CA HIS A 210 7.57 -5.08 24.39
C HIS A 210 6.41 -4.15 24.01
N GLY A 211 5.16 -4.66 23.98
CA GLY A 211 3.97 -3.82 23.78
C GLY A 211 3.64 -3.46 22.33
N PHE A 212 4.17 -4.22 21.37
CA PHE A 212 3.90 -4.09 19.93
C PHE A 212 3.14 -5.30 19.40
N ILE A 213 2.30 -5.09 18.39
CA ILE A 213 1.48 -6.18 17.80
C ILE A 213 2.15 -6.88 16.62
N SER A 214 3.25 -6.33 16.12
CA SER A 214 4.07 -6.97 15.09
C SER A 214 5.51 -6.48 15.19
N ALA A 215 6.43 -7.17 14.50
CA ALA A 215 7.81 -6.70 14.41
C ALA A 215 7.87 -5.32 13.73
N TYR A 216 7.10 -5.11 12.66
CA TYR A 216 7.09 -3.88 11.87
C TYR A 216 6.48 -2.69 12.61
N ALA A 217 5.56 -2.92 13.54
CA ALA A 217 5.04 -1.89 14.44
C ALA A 217 6.14 -1.22 15.29
N GLN A 218 7.32 -1.83 15.41
CA GLN A 218 8.46 -1.22 16.10
C GLN A 218 9.21 -0.21 15.21
N HIS A 219 8.89 -0.06 13.93
CA HIS A 219 9.58 0.88 13.04
C HIS A 219 9.36 2.33 13.49
N SER A 220 8.10 2.76 13.56
CA SER A 220 7.69 4.10 13.98
C SER A 220 6.25 4.08 14.51
N ASP A 221 5.81 5.16 15.14
CA ASP A 221 4.44 5.28 15.64
C ASP A 221 3.40 5.28 14.52
N VAL A 222 3.77 5.78 13.33
CA VAL A 222 2.92 5.78 12.14
C VAL A 222 2.66 4.36 11.67
N GLU A 223 3.72 3.54 11.59
CA GLU A 223 3.60 2.12 11.24
C GLU A 223 2.87 1.32 12.33
N ASP A 224 3.15 1.59 13.61
CA ASP A 224 2.48 0.95 14.74
C ASP A 224 0.97 1.18 14.74
N PHE A 225 0.53 2.40 14.42
CA PHE A 225 -0.89 2.70 14.32
C PHE A 225 -1.56 1.92 13.17
N ALA A 226 -0.93 1.91 12.00
CA ALA A 226 -1.43 1.19 10.82
C ALA A 226 -1.41 -0.34 11.01
N GLU A 227 -0.36 -0.88 11.65
CA GLU A 227 -0.26 -2.27 12.06
C GLU A 227 -1.35 -2.63 13.08
N MET A 228 -1.56 -1.80 14.10
CA MET A 228 -2.57 -2.02 15.13
C MET A 228 -3.96 -2.13 14.52
N PHE A 229 -4.35 -1.19 13.66
CA PHE A 229 -5.64 -1.25 12.97
C PHE A 229 -5.76 -2.48 12.06
N SER A 230 -4.81 -2.65 11.14
CA SER A 230 -4.89 -3.69 10.12
C SER A 230 -4.88 -5.09 10.74
N ILE A 231 -3.95 -5.37 11.66
CA ILE A 231 -3.84 -6.67 12.32
C ILE A 231 -5.03 -6.94 13.23
N TYR A 232 -5.58 -5.93 13.91
CA TYR A 232 -6.78 -6.11 14.70
C TYR A 232 -7.97 -6.57 13.84
N VAL A 233 -8.23 -5.86 12.75
CA VAL A 233 -9.35 -6.16 11.83
C VAL A 233 -9.17 -7.51 11.15
N THR A 234 -7.95 -7.86 10.75
CA THR A 234 -7.71 -9.05 9.92
C THR A 234 -7.35 -10.31 10.71
N SER A 235 -7.11 -10.23 12.02
CA SER A 235 -6.79 -11.41 12.82
C SER A 235 -8.03 -12.06 13.44
N SER A 236 -8.05 -13.38 13.51
CA SER A 236 -9.10 -14.09 14.25
C SER A 236 -9.02 -13.80 15.76
N PRO A 237 -10.15 -13.83 16.50
CA PRO A 237 -10.15 -13.62 17.94
C PRO A 237 -9.20 -14.57 18.69
N LYS A 238 -9.09 -15.82 18.24
CA LYS A 238 -8.17 -16.81 18.80
C LYS A 238 -6.71 -16.38 18.67
N LYS A 239 -6.30 -15.90 17.48
CA LYS A 239 -4.91 -15.47 17.22
C LYS A 239 -4.58 -14.20 18.01
N TRP A 240 -5.52 -13.25 18.04
CA TRP A 240 -5.41 -12.02 18.83
C TRP A 240 -5.21 -12.31 20.33
N ASN A 241 -6.05 -13.17 20.91
CA ASN A 241 -5.93 -13.52 22.32
C ASN A 241 -4.61 -14.23 22.64
N ALA A 242 -4.11 -15.09 21.75
CA ALA A 242 -2.81 -15.73 21.94
C ALA A 242 -1.65 -14.72 22.02
N TRP A 243 -1.68 -13.65 21.21
CA TRP A 243 -0.70 -12.57 21.30
C TRP A 243 -0.82 -11.76 22.59
N LEU A 244 -2.05 -11.49 23.03
CA LEU A 244 -2.29 -10.82 24.32
C LEU A 244 -1.81 -11.67 25.50
N ASP A 245 -1.91 -12.99 25.44
CA ASP A 245 -1.42 -13.88 26.50
C ASP A 245 0.11 -13.82 26.62
N ILE A 246 0.82 -13.77 25.48
CA ILE A 246 2.28 -13.58 25.44
C ILE A 246 2.66 -12.22 26.04
N ALA A 247 1.99 -11.15 25.61
CA ALA A 247 2.22 -9.81 26.15
C ALA A 247 1.92 -9.74 27.65
N ASN A 248 0.84 -10.41 28.10
CA ASN A 248 0.45 -10.47 29.51
C ASN A 248 1.53 -11.14 30.37
N ALA A 249 2.16 -12.21 29.88
CA ALA A 249 3.25 -12.88 30.57
C ALA A 249 4.49 -11.98 30.80
N LYS A 250 4.61 -10.86 30.06
CA LYS A 250 5.67 -9.84 30.22
C LYS A 250 5.15 -8.50 30.76
N GLY A 251 3.89 -8.41 31.18
CA GLY A 251 3.29 -7.17 31.67
C GLY A 251 3.07 -6.10 30.60
N GLN A 252 2.97 -6.48 29.33
CA GLN A 252 2.80 -5.56 28.18
C GLN A 252 1.40 -5.55 27.59
N LYS A 253 0.48 -6.37 28.11
CA LYS A 253 -0.90 -6.46 27.60
C LYS A 253 -1.60 -5.10 27.58
N ASP A 254 -1.47 -4.31 28.65
CA ASP A 254 -2.13 -3.03 28.78
C ASP A 254 -1.63 -2.01 27.75
N ASN A 255 -0.35 -2.09 27.33
CA ASN A 255 0.18 -1.24 26.26
C ASN A 255 -0.49 -1.55 24.92
N ILE A 256 -0.65 -2.83 24.58
CA ILE A 256 -1.34 -3.24 23.34
C ILE A 256 -2.81 -2.81 23.37
N LEU A 257 -3.51 -3.03 24.49
CA LEU A 257 -4.91 -2.63 24.63
C LEU A 257 -5.10 -1.11 24.59
N THR A 258 -4.21 -0.35 25.23
CA THR A 258 -4.25 1.12 25.18
C THR A 258 -4.06 1.64 23.75
N LYS A 259 -3.12 1.06 22.99
CA LYS A 259 -2.96 1.37 21.56
C LYS A 259 -4.21 1.05 20.76
N LEU A 260 -4.82 -0.11 20.99
CA LEU A 260 -6.07 -0.49 20.33
C LEU A 260 -7.21 0.49 20.67
N ASP A 261 -7.29 0.98 21.91
CA ASP A 261 -8.29 1.97 22.32
C ASP A 261 -8.08 3.33 21.63
N TYR A 262 -6.83 3.75 21.43
CA TYR A 262 -6.55 4.93 20.60
C TYR A 262 -7.04 4.75 19.17
N VAL A 263 -6.76 3.60 18.54
CA VAL A 263 -7.24 3.28 17.19
C VAL A 263 -8.77 3.25 17.15
N ARG A 264 -9.42 2.60 18.12
CA ARG A 264 -10.88 2.52 18.24
C ARG A 264 -11.51 3.90 18.36
N ASN A 265 -11.02 4.73 19.27
CA ASN A 265 -11.55 6.07 19.50
C ASN A 265 -11.34 6.94 18.26
N TYR A 266 -10.15 6.91 17.66
CA TYR A 266 -9.86 7.63 16.42
C TYR A 266 -10.81 7.23 15.28
N MET A 267 -10.98 5.93 15.00
CA MET A 267 -11.85 5.47 13.93
C MET A 267 -13.32 5.86 14.17
N ARG A 268 -13.79 5.80 15.42
CA ARG A 268 -15.13 6.22 15.79
C ARG A 268 -15.31 7.74 15.65
N GLU A 269 -14.41 8.54 16.19
CA GLU A 269 -14.57 9.99 16.30
C GLU A 269 -14.27 10.71 14.98
N SER A 270 -13.24 10.26 14.26
CA SER A 270 -12.84 10.87 12.98
C SER A 270 -13.67 10.35 11.80
N TRP A 271 -14.11 9.10 11.84
CA TRP A 271 -14.67 8.41 10.68
C TRP A 271 -16.05 7.78 10.91
N ASN A 272 -16.57 7.81 12.15
CA ASN A 272 -17.81 7.14 12.51
C ASN A 272 -17.78 5.63 12.21
N ILE A 273 -16.61 5.00 12.39
CA ILE A 273 -16.40 3.57 12.14
C ILE A 273 -16.21 2.85 13.47
N ASP A 274 -17.05 1.83 13.68
CA ASP A 274 -16.85 0.82 14.71
C ASP A 274 -15.90 -0.27 14.18
N ILE A 275 -14.68 -0.31 14.72
CA ILE A 275 -13.65 -1.27 14.27
C ILE A 275 -13.95 -2.71 14.67
N ASP A 276 -14.73 -2.91 15.73
CA ASP A 276 -15.13 -4.25 16.18
C ASP A 276 -16.19 -4.81 15.21
N LYS A 277 -17.15 -3.97 14.79
CA LYS A 277 -18.08 -4.33 13.70
C LYS A 277 -17.36 -4.55 12.36
N LEU A 278 -16.38 -3.71 12.03
CA LEU A 278 -15.57 -3.89 10.82
C LEU A 278 -14.82 -5.21 10.82
N ARG A 279 -14.23 -5.58 11.97
CA ARG A 279 -13.58 -6.88 12.16
C ARG A 279 -14.56 -8.03 11.92
N ASP A 280 -15.76 -7.99 12.47
CA ASP A 280 -16.76 -9.05 12.26
C ASP A 280 -17.16 -9.19 10.78
N VAL A 281 -17.38 -8.06 10.09
CA VAL A 281 -17.70 -8.04 8.66
C VAL A 281 -16.54 -8.58 7.82
N TYR A 282 -15.31 -8.18 8.15
CA TYR A 282 -14.10 -8.64 7.47
C TYR A 282 -13.93 -10.15 7.62
N LEU A 283 -13.94 -10.67 8.85
CA LEU A 283 -13.73 -12.08 9.13
C LEU A 283 -14.81 -12.96 8.48
N ARG A 284 -16.06 -12.48 8.41
CA ARG A 284 -17.13 -13.16 7.67
C ARG A 284 -16.83 -13.22 6.17
N ARG A 285 -16.43 -12.10 5.55
CA ARG A 285 -16.12 -12.02 4.12
C ARG A 285 -14.89 -12.87 3.76
N GLU A 286 -13.88 -12.86 4.62
CA GLU A 286 -12.73 -13.75 4.50
C GLU A 286 -13.14 -15.23 4.54
N ASP A 287 -13.99 -15.61 5.50
CA ASP A 287 -14.51 -16.98 5.61
C ASP A 287 -15.31 -17.39 4.36
N ASP A 288 -16.06 -16.47 3.76
CA ASP A 288 -16.79 -16.73 2.52
C ASP A 288 -15.84 -17.03 1.35
N ILE A 289 -14.70 -16.36 1.26
CA ILE A 289 -13.67 -16.64 0.24
C ILE A 289 -13.03 -18.00 0.48
N VAL A 290 -12.57 -18.26 1.70
CA VAL A 290 -11.89 -19.53 2.05
C VAL A 290 -12.82 -20.73 1.84
N LYS A 291 -14.13 -20.56 2.06
CA LYS A 291 -15.14 -21.60 1.82
C LYS A 291 -15.63 -21.68 0.37
N GLY A 292 -15.10 -20.86 -0.54
CA GLY A 292 -15.47 -20.84 -1.95
C GLY A 292 -16.92 -20.39 -2.21
N LYS A 293 -17.51 -19.60 -1.30
CA LYS A 293 -18.85 -19.01 -1.50
C LYS A 293 -18.84 -17.81 -2.45
N VAL A 294 -17.65 -17.27 -2.73
CA VAL A 294 -17.43 -16.15 -3.65
C VAL A 294 -16.63 -16.64 -4.84
N ASP A 295 -17.15 -16.41 -6.05
CA ASP A 295 -16.41 -16.68 -7.28
C ASP A 295 -15.51 -15.49 -7.62
N LEU A 296 -14.23 -15.61 -7.25
CA LEU A 296 -13.22 -14.59 -7.54
C LEU A 296 -12.90 -14.46 -9.04
N THR A 297 -13.41 -15.34 -9.89
CA THR A 297 -13.21 -15.28 -11.36
C THR A 297 -14.38 -14.63 -12.09
N ASN A 298 -15.48 -14.33 -11.39
CA ASN A 298 -16.67 -13.77 -12.02
C ASN A 298 -16.47 -12.29 -12.39
N ILE A 299 -16.58 -12.02 -13.70
CA ILE A 299 -16.59 -10.66 -14.27
C ILE A 299 -17.79 -10.44 -15.19
N SER A 300 -18.90 -11.12 -14.92
CA SER A 300 -20.15 -10.95 -15.66
C SER A 300 -20.74 -9.56 -15.40
N LEU A 301 -21.33 -8.95 -16.43
CA LEU A 301 -21.96 -7.62 -16.41
C LEU A 301 -23.48 -7.72 -16.57
#